data_AF-A0AA39W1U4-F1
#
_entry.id   AF-A0AA39W1U4-F1
#
_cell.length_a   1.000
_cell.length_b   1.000
_cell.length_c   1.000
_cell.angle_alpha   90.00
_cell.angle_beta   90.00
_cell.angle_gamma   90.00
#
_symmetry.space_group_name_H-M   'P 1'
#
loop_
_entity.id
_entity.type
_entity.pdbx_description
1 polymer ?
#
loop_
_entity_poly.entity_id
_entity_poly.type
_entity_poly.pdbx_seq_one_letter_code
_entity_poly.pdbx_strand_id
1 'polypeptide(L)'
;MESLLSPLTGSITKLTSFTLLFLFLFSCSTFTPTEAYDAVDPNGNITIKWDLMSWTPDGYVAVVTMFNFQQYRHIRAPGWTLGWTWAKKEFIWSMVGGQTTEQGDCSKYKGNVPHCCKKDPTVVDLLPGTPYNQQIANCCRGGVLKPWDASSFQLSVGAAGTTNKTVQMPKHFTLNAPGNAYTCGPPQIVQPTKFITQDKKRVTRALSK
;
A
#
# COMPACT_ATOMS: atom_id res chain seq x y z
N MET A 1 -42.97 -15.86 -71.24
CA MET A 1 -42.44 -16.79 -70.24
C MET A 1 -40.94 -16.65 -70.28
N GLU A 2 -40.36 -15.91 -69.34
CA GLU A 2 -39.04 -16.13 -68.73
C GLU A 2 -38.87 -15.05 -67.67
N SER A 3 -38.73 -15.52 -66.43
CA SER A 3 -38.59 -14.76 -65.20
C SER A 3 -37.10 -14.69 -64.85
N LEU A 4 -36.57 -13.51 -64.54
CA LEU A 4 -35.26 -13.38 -63.89
C LEU A 4 -35.35 -12.47 -62.66
N LEU A 5 -35.17 -13.14 -61.52
CA LEU A 5 -35.05 -12.63 -60.16
C LEU A 5 -33.68 -11.95 -59.96
N SER A 6 -33.66 -10.78 -59.32
CA SER A 6 -32.43 -10.14 -58.82
C SER A 6 -32.24 -10.44 -57.32
N PRO A 7 -31.01 -10.72 -56.84
CA PRO A 7 -30.79 -11.16 -55.47
C PRO A 7 -30.63 -9.99 -54.49
N LEU A 8 -31.32 -10.07 -53.35
CA LEU A 8 -31.04 -9.29 -52.14
C LEU A 8 -29.87 -9.95 -51.38
N THR A 9 -28.63 -9.65 -51.74
CA THR A 9 -27.44 -10.18 -51.06
C THR A 9 -26.43 -9.06 -50.76
N GLY A 10 -26.80 -8.14 -49.84
CA GLY A 10 -25.91 -7.04 -49.45
C GLY A 10 -25.84 -6.70 -47.96
N SER A 11 -26.65 -7.34 -47.09
CA SER A 11 -26.82 -6.88 -45.70
C SER A 11 -26.22 -7.80 -44.63
N ILE A 12 -26.17 -9.11 -44.86
CA ILE A 12 -25.85 -10.10 -43.82
C ILE A 12 -24.34 -10.18 -43.50
N THR A 13 -23.47 -9.95 -44.49
CA THR A 13 -22.00 -10.02 -44.32
C THR A 13 -21.39 -8.85 -43.55
N LYS A 14 -22.08 -7.70 -43.44
CA LYS A 14 -21.59 -6.55 -42.66
C LYS A 14 -21.83 -6.73 -41.15
N LEU A 15 -22.97 -7.34 -40.77
CA LEU A 15 -23.37 -7.48 -39.36
C LEU A 15 -22.47 -8.45 -38.58
N THR A 16 -21.97 -9.51 -39.25
CA THR A 16 -21.03 -10.49 -38.68
C THR A 16 -19.62 -9.93 -38.48
N SER A 17 -19.18 -9.02 -39.36
CA SER A 17 -17.89 -8.34 -39.24
C SER A 17 -17.85 -7.37 -38.04
N PHE A 18 -18.92 -6.60 -37.83
CA PHE A 18 -19.02 -5.69 -36.68
C PHE A 18 -19.08 -6.44 -35.34
N THR A 19 -19.78 -7.57 -35.27
CA THR A 19 -19.86 -8.38 -34.04
C THR A 19 -18.53 -9.06 -33.70
N LEU A 20 -17.79 -9.57 -34.69
CA LEU A 20 -16.43 -10.09 -34.49
C LEU A 20 -15.44 -9.00 -34.04
N LEU A 21 -15.56 -7.78 -34.59
CA LEU A 21 -14.75 -6.63 -34.19
C LEU A 21 -15.04 -6.22 -32.74
N PHE A 22 -16.32 -6.18 -32.33
CA PHE A 22 -16.70 -5.88 -30.94
C PHE A 22 -16.25 -6.97 -29.96
N LEU A 23 -16.32 -8.25 -30.33
CA LEU A 23 -15.77 -9.36 -29.52
C LEU A 23 -14.25 -9.26 -29.36
N PHE A 24 -13.53 -8.88 -30.42
CA PHE A 24 -12.08 -8.67 -30.39
C PHE A 24 -11.70 -7.46 -29.51
N LEU A 25 -12.43 -6.36 -29.59
CA LEU A 25 -12.24 -5.18 -28.73
C LEU A 25 -12.54 -5.48 -27.25
N PHE A 26 -13.57 -6.30 -26.97
CA PHE A 26 -13.89 -6.73 -25.61
C PHE A 26 -12.82 -7.69 -25.05
N SER A 27 -12.23 -8.55 -25.91
CA SER A 27 -11.11 -9.43 -25.58
C SER A 27 -9.83 -8.67 -25.22
N CYS A 28 -9.56 -7.52 -25.85
CA CYS A 28 -8.39 -6.69 -25.52
C CYS A 28 -8.54 -5.89 -24.21
N SER A 29 -9.74 -5.84 -23.63
CA SER A 29 -10.02 -5.04 -22.42
C SER A 29 -9.73 -5.78 -21.11
N THR A 30 -9.36 -7.07 -21.16
CA THR A 30 -9.21 -7.92 -19.96
C THR A 30 -7.77 -8.14 -19.52
N PHE A 31 -6.78 -7.63 -20.25
CA PHE A 31 -5.39 -7.65 -19.80
C PHE A 31 -5.13 -6.48 -18.85
N THR A 32 -5.30 -6.71 -17.56
CA THR A 32 -4.64 -5.88 -16.55
C THR A 32 -3.17 -6.34 -16.51
N PRO A 33 -2.20 -5.55 -16.98
CA PRO A 33 -0.81 -5.93 -16.80
C PRO A 33 -0.49 -5.91 -15.30
N THR A 34 -0.11 -7.05 -14.75
CA THR A 34 0.53 -7.14 -13.44
C THR A 34 2.00 -6.76 -13.60
N GLU A 35 2.27 -5.46 -13.64
CA GLU A 35 3.61 -4.86 -13.87
C GLU A 35 4.68 -5.24 -12.83
N ALA A 36 4.31 -5.94 -11.75
CA ALA A 36 5.25 -6.46 -10.74
C ALA A 36 5.40 -7.99 -10.72
N TYR A 37 4.72 -8.73 -11.62
CA TYR A 37 4.89 -10.19 -11.71
C TYR A 37 6.27 -10.56 -12.25
N ASP A 38 6.92 -11.54 -11.63
CA ASP A 38 8.24 -12.05 -12.03
C ASP A 38 8.16 -13.56 -12.25
N ALA A 39 8.34 -14.01 -13.49
CA ALA A 39 8.30 -15.44 -13.80
C ALA A 39 9.47 -16.22 -13.16
N VAL A 40 10.57 -15.55 -12.83
CA VAL A 40 11.74 -16.15 -12.17
C VAL A 40 11.55 -16.21 -10.65
N ASP A 41 10.62 -15.42 -10.11
CA ASP A 41 10.25 -15.41 -8.70
C ASP A 41 8.72 -15.27 -8.52
N PRO A 42 7.96 -16.33 -8.89
CA PRO A 42 6.50 -16.26 -8.96
C PRO A 42 5.83 -16.12 -7.58
N ASN A 43 6.55 -16.42 -6.50
CA ASN A 43 6.05 -16.33 -5.13
C ASN A 43 6.58 -15.10 -4.37
N GLY A 44 7.49 -14.34 -4.99
CA GLY A 44 8.06 -13.13 -4.43
C GLY A 44 6.99 -12.09 -4.18
N ASN A 45 6.98 -11.54 -2.97
CA ASN A 45 6.04 -10.49 -2.60
C ASN A 45 6.67 -9.47 -1.65
N ILE A 46 5.98 -8.33 -1.52
CA ILE A 46 6.25 -7.38 -0.45
C ILE A 46 5.12 -7.49 0.56
N THR A 47 5.49 -7.78 1.81
CA THR A 47 4.53 -7.86 2.91
C THR A 47 4.60 -6.60 3.74
N ILE A 48 3.45 -5.92 3.91
CA ILE A 48 3.30 -4.76 4.79
C ILE A 48 2.67 -5.25 6.10
N LYS A 49 3.35 -5.03 7.22
CA LYS A 49 2.84 -5.31 8.56
C LYS A 49 2.49 -4.01 9.26
N TRP A 50 1.35 -4.02 9.95
CA TRP A 50 0.86 -2.91 10.77
C TRP A 50 0.73 -3.38 12.22
N ASP A 51 1.77 -3.15 13.01
CA ASP A 51 1.83 -3.62 14.39
C ASP A 51 1.41 -2.51 15.37
N LEU A 52 0.32 -2.74 16.11
CA LEU A 52 -0.13 -1.82 17.18
C LEU A 52 0.77 -1.99 18.40
N MET A 53 1.46 -0.93 18.82
CA MET A 53 2.45 -1.00 19.89
C MET A 53 1.88 -0.58 21.25
N SER A 54 1.05 0.46 21.26
CA SER A 54 0.45 0.99 22.48
C SER A 54 -0.78 1.85 22.16
N TRP A 55 -1.67 1.99 23.14
CA TRP A 55 -2.78 2.95 23.06
C TRP A 55 -2.32 4.36 23.43
N THR A 56 -2.98 5.36 22.84
CA THR A 56 -2.90 6.77 23.25
C THR A 56 -4.29 7.22 23.74
N PRO A 57 -4.46 8.43 24.31
CA PRO A 57 -5.76 8.90 24.77
C PRO A 57 -6.86 8.95 23.70
N ASP A 58 -6.50 9.12 22.43
CA ASP A 58 -7.43 9.27 21.30
C ASP A 58 -7.19 8.29 20.13
N GLY A 59 -6.20 7.40 20.25
CA GLY A 59 -5.86 6.44 19.21
C GLY A 59 -4.75 5.47 19.65
N TYR A 60 -3.72 5.30 18.83
CA TYR A 60 -2.65 4.33 19.08
C TYR A 60 -1.32 4.71 18.43
N VAL A 61 -0.24 4.09 18.89
CA VAL A 61 1.05 4.08 18.20
C VAL A 61 1.18 2.77 17.43
N ALA A 62 1.58 2.85 16.16
CA ALA A 62 1.87 1.68 15.33
C ALA A 62 3.24 1.77 14.68
N VAL A 63 3.84 0.60 14.47
CA VAL A 63 5.02 0.42 13.62
C VAL A 63 4.56 -0.26 12.35
N VAL A 64 4.88 0.36 11.21
CA VAL A 64 4.63 -0.18 9.89
C VAL A 64 5.94 -0.69 9.32
N THR A 65 5.98 -1.97 8.99
CA THR A 65 7.18 -2.61 8.45
C THR A 65 6.87 -3.24 7.10
N MET A 66 7.67 -2.89 6.10
CA MET A 66 7.67 -3.50 4.78
C MET A 66 8.79 -4.52 4.68
N PHE A 67 8.46 -5.75 4.34
CA PHE A 67 9.41 -6.82 4.08
C PHE A 67 9.43 -7.14 2.60
N ASN A 68 10.60 -7.17 1.99
CA ASN A 68 10.75 -7.62 0.62
C ASN A 68 11.16 -9.09 0.61
N PHE A 69 10.20 -9.96 0.33
CA PHE A 69 10.41 -11.41 0.16
C PHE A 69 10.61 -11.81 -1.30
N GLN A 70 10.96 -10.86 -2.17
CA GLN A 70 11.37 -11.14 -3.54
C GLN A 70 12.85 -11.52 -3.55
N GLN A 71 13.25 -12.47 -4.38
CA GLN A 71 14.61 -13.01 -4.42
C GLN A 71 15.59 -12.11 -5.20
N TYR A 72 15.12 -11.48 -6.28
CA TYR A 72 15.99 -10.74 -7.21
C TYR A 72 15.58 -9.27 -7.39
N ARG A 73 14.40 -8.87 -6.89
CA ARG A 73 13.86 -7.53 -7.13
C ARG A 73 14.23 -6.58 -6.01
N HIS A 74 14.93 -5.52 -6.38
CA HIS A 74 15.30 -4.43 -5.48
C HIS A 74 14.42 -3.21 -5.76
N ILE A 75 13.86 -2.60 -4.73
CA ILE A 75 13.34 -1.22 -4.86
C ILE A 75 14.55 -0.30 -4.81
N ARG A 76 14.83 0.36 -5.93
CA ARG A 76 15.92 1.33 -6.07
C ARG A 76 15.42 2.74 -5.77
N ALA A 77 16.35 3.70 -5.68
CA ALA A 77 16.01 5.12 -5.61
C ALA A 77 15.14 5.53 -6.82
N PRO A 78 14.14 6.44 -6.67
CA PRO A 78 13.82 7.25 -5.48
C PRO A 78 13.11 6.52 -4.32
N GLY A 79 12.98 5.20 -4.37
CA GLY A 79 12.47 4.40 -3.26
C GLY A 79 10.98 4.12 -3.32
N TRP A 80 10.48 3.36 -2.34
CA TRP A 80 9.06 3.05 -2.24
C TRP A 80 8.25 4.25 -1.76
N THR A 81 6.99 4.32 -2.19
CA THR A 81 5.95 5.16 -1.57
C THR A 81 4.79 4.27 -1.15
N LEU A 82 4.31 4.46 0.09
CA LEU A 82 3.24 3.66 0.67
C LEU A 82 2.05 4.56 0.98
N GLY A 83 0.92 4.31 0.33
CA GLY A 83 -0.35 4.98 0.61
C GLY A 83 -1.36 4.04 1.24
N TRP A 84 -2.33 4.60 1.94
CA TRP A 84 -3.52 3.90 2.43
C TRP A 84 -4.64 4.89 2.66
N THR A 85 -5.86 4.39 2.85
CA THR A 85 -7.02 5.18 3.27
C THR A 85 -7.44 4.79 4.67
N TRP A 86 -7.63 5.79 5.53
CA TRP A 86 -8.15 5.57 6.89
C TRP A 86 -9.57 5.00 6.84
N ALA A 87 -9.98 4.24 7.86
CA ALA A 87 -11.34 3.66 7.88
C ALA A 87 -12.42 4.67 8.29
N LYS A 88 -12.11 5.62 9.17
CA LYS A 88 -13.03 6.61 9.77
C LYS A 88 -12.54 8.05 9.58
N LYS A 89 -12.13 8.76 10.63
CA LYS A 89 -11.65 10.16 10.57
C LYS A 89 -10.28 10.29 11.25
N GLU A 90 -9.52 9.19 11.20
CA GLU A 90 -8.16 9.11 11.72
C GLU A 90 -7.23 10.09 11.00
N PHE A 91 -6.15 10.43 11.69
CA PHE A 91 -5.12 11.33 11.21
C PHE A 91 -3.80 10.99 11.92
N ILE A 92 -2.69 11.56 11.46
CA ILE A 92 -1.36 11.25 11.99
C ILE A 92 -0.90 12.39 12.90
N TRP A 93 -0.72 12.11 14.18
CA TRP A 93 -0.14 13.06 15.13
C TRP A 93 1.33 13.31 14.85
N SER A 94 2.12 12.25 14.72
CA SER A 94 3.57 12.32 14.55
C SER A 94 4.11 11.07 13.87
N MET A 95 5.29 11.18 13.26
CA MET A 95 6.00 10.07 12.61
C MET A 95 7.50 10.11 12.88
N VAL A 96 8.15 8.95 12.86
CA VAL A 96 9.61 8.78 12.81
C VAL A 96 9.97 7.66 11.83
N GLY A 97 11.15 7.72 11.23
CA GLY A 97 11.61 6.80 10.19
C GLY A 97 11.00 7.03 8.81
N GLY A 98 9.84 7.67 8.72
CA GLY A 98 9.18 8.06 7.47
C GLY A 98 8.43 9.38 7.65
N GLN A 99 7.98 9.95 6.54
CA GLN A 99 7.23 11.20 6.51
C GLN A 99 6.18 11.18 5.41
N THR A 100 5.04 11.83 5.67
CA THR A 100 4.01 12.00 4.64
C THR A 100 4.46 13.01 3.57
N THR A 101 4.14 12.73 2.31
CA THR A 101 4.44 13.64 1.19
C THR A 101 3.65 14.94 1.25
N GLU A 102 2.47 14.91 1.86
CA GLU A 102 1.58 16.05 2.03
C GLU A 102 0.93 16.02 3.41
N GLN A 103 0.77 17.20 4.02
CA GLN A 103 0.07 17.35 5.30
C GLN A 103 -1.47 17.33 5.13
N GLY A 104 -1.99 17.92 4.05
CA GLY A 104 -3.44 18.11 3.85
C GLY A 104 -4.05 19.25 4.67
N ASP A 105 -5.38 19.38 4.65
CA ASP A 105 -6.09 20.41 5.40
C ASP A 105 -6.25 20.04 6.88
N CYS A 106 -5.41 20.64 7.71
CA CYS A 106 -5.45 20.52 9.17
C CYS A 106 -6.13 21.71 9.87
N SER A 107 -6.83 22.61 9.16
CA SER A 107 -7.38 23.86 9.69
C SER A 107 -8.32 23.69 10.89
N LYS A 108 -8.95 22.52 11.05
CA LYS A 108 -9.82 22.19 12.20
C LYS A 108 -9.08 22.10 13.54
N TYR A 109 -7.75 21.93 13.54
CA TYR A 109 -6.94 21.80 14.76
C TYR A 109 -6.32 23.15 15.14
N LYS A 110 -6.79 23.74 16.23
CA LYS A 110 -6.27 24.99 16.78
C LYS A 110 -5.21 24.67 17.84
N GLY A 111 -3.93 24.91 17.55
CA GLY A 111 -2.81 24.66 18.47
C GLY A 111 -1.90 23.55 17.96
N ASN A 112 -2.02 22.34 18.52
CA ASN A 112 -1.24 21.19 18.07
C ASN A 112 -1.77 20.70 16.72
N VAL A 113 -1.10 21.14 15.65
CA VAL A 113 -1.41 20.72 14.28
C VAL A 113 -0.82 19.31 14.05
N PRO A 114 -1.62 18.34 13.59
CA PRO A 114 -1.10 17.01 13.31
C PRO A 114 -0.10 17.00 12.15
N HIS A 115 0.77 15.98 12.12
CA HIS A 115 1.70 15.74 11.03
C HIS A 115 0.99 15.57 9.67
N CYS A 116 -0.15 14.88 9.64
CA CYS A 116 -0.96 14.73 8.43
C CYS A 116 -2.45 14.56 8.76
N CYS A 117 -3.31 15.30 8.06
CA CYS A 117 -4.76 15.25 8.17
C CYS A 117 -5.46 14.68 6.94
N LYS A 118 -4.70 14.24 5.93
CA LYS A 118 -5.27 13.58 4.75
C LYS A 118 -5.97 12.28 5.15
N LYS A 119 -7.10 12.03 4.49
CA LYS A 119 -7.87 10.79 4.59
C LYS A 119 -7.10 9.61 3.98
N ASP A 120 -6.26 9.91 3.00
CA ASP A 120 -5.48 9.02 2.16
C ASP A 120 -3.99 9.43 2.13
N PRO A 121 -3.27 9.37 3.27
CA PRO A 121 -1.88 9.77 3.32
C PRO A 121 -1.00 8.88 2.43
N THR A 122 0.04 9.49 1.86
CA THR A 122 1.16 8.78 1.21
C THR A 122 2.43 9.06 1.99
N VAL A 123 3.18 8.00 2.31
CA VAL A 123 4.39 8.04 3.11
C VAL A 123 5.59 7.63 2.29
N VAL A 124 6.70 8.31 2.54
CA VAL A 124 8.04 7.95 2.06
C VAL A 124 8.95 7.71 3.25
N ASP A 125 9.97 6.89 3.03
CA ASP A 125 11.06 6.69 3.98
C ASP A 125 11.93 7.95 4.08
N LEU A 126 12.52 8.19 5.25
CA LEU A 126 13.47 9.29 5.40
C LEU A 126 14.81 8.98 4.69
N LEU A 127 15.63 10.00 4.46
CA LEU A 127 16.91 9.86 3.78
C LEU A 127 18.02 9.39 4.74
N PRO A 128 19.10 8.78 4.22
CA PRO A 128 20.31 8.54 4.99
C PRO A 128 20.85 9.84 5.62
N GLY A 129 21.36 9.76 6.84
CA GLY A 129 21.82 10.92 7.61
C GLY A 129 20.74 11.59 8.47
N THR A 130 19.51 11.05 8.48
CA THR A 130 18.45 11.45 9.43
C THR A 130 18.97 11.45 10.87
N PRO A 131 18.65 12.46 11.72
CA PRO A 131 19.06 12.48 13.12
C PRO A 131 18.58 11.27 13.93
N TYR A 132 19.38 10.79 14.89
CA TYR A 132 19.09 9.57 15.65
C TYR A 132 17.72 9.55 16.34
N ASN A 133 17.25 10.68 16.85
CA ASN A 133 15.94 10.82 17.50
C ASN A 133 14.74 10.73 16.53
N GLN A 134 14.99 10.73 15.22
CA GLN A 134 13.99 10.54 14.17
C GLN A 134 14.13 9.19 13.46
N GLN A 135 15.04 8.33 13.93
CA GLN A 135 15.26 7.00 13.37
C GLN A 135 14.48 5.92 14.14
N ILE A 136 14.17 4.85 13.42
CA ILE A 136 13.73 3.56 13.94
C ILE A 136 14.51 2.45 13.22
N ALA A 137 14.49 1.23 13.75
CA ALA A 137 15.13 0.08 13.12
C ALA A 137 14.70 -0.05 11.64
N ASN A 138 15.66 -0.30 10.76
CA ASN A 138 15.44 -0.50 9.32
C ASN A 138 14.81 0.69 8.57
N CYS A 139 14.77 1.89 9.12
CA CYS A 139 14.35 3.07 8.36
C CYS A 139 15.50 3.72 7.58
N CYS A 140 15.16 4.81 6.94
CA CYS A 140 16.03 5.94 6.66
C CYS A 140 17.06 5.66 5.56
N ARG A 141 16.63 4.88 4.55
CA ARG A 141 17.42 4.48 3.37
C ARG A 141 16.89 5.13 2.10
N GLY A 142 16.06 6.17 2.22
CA GLY A 142 15.40 6.83 1.09
C GLY A 142 14.51 5.88 0.30
N GLY A 143 13.91 4.91 0.98
CA GLY A 143 12.94 3.97 0.41
C GLY A 143 13.59 2.87 -0.43
N VAL A 144 14.93 2.75 -0.41
CA VAL A 144 15.62 1.61 -1.01
C VAL A 144 15.36 0.36 -0.18
N LEU A 145 14.85 -0.70 -0.82
CA LEU A 145 14.52 -1.96 -0.16
C LEU A 145 15.03 -3.16 -0.97
N LYS A 146 16.02 -3.86 -0.43
CA LYS A 146 16.68 -5.00 -1.07
C LYS A 146 15.90 -6.31 -0.82
N PRO A 147 16.10 -7.35 -1.64
CA PRO A 147 15.68 -8.72 -1.34
C PRO A 147 16.03 -9.12 0.09
N TRP A 148 15.07 -9.75 0.77
CA TRP A 148 15.20 -10.27 2.14
C TRP A 148 15.53 -9.23 3.21
N ASP A 149 15.24 -7.97 2.91
CA ASP A 149 15.46 -6.83 3.81
C ASP A 149 14.12 -6.23 4.25
N ALA A 150 14.17 -5.31 5.21
CA ALA A 150 13.01 -4.61 5.73
C ALA A 150 13.19 -3.09 5.67
N SER A 151 12.07 -2.38 5.58
CA SER A 151 11.97 -0.93 5.79
C SER A 151 10.90 -0.66 6.83
N SER A 152 11.11 0.26 7.77
CA SER A 152 10.06 0.55 8.76
C SER A 152 9.95 2.02 9.14
N PHE A 153 8.75 2.41 9.59
CA PHE A 153 8.47 3.70 10.19
C PHE A 153 7.45 3.53 11.31
N GLN A 154 7.42 4.48 12.24
CA GLN A 154 6.44 4.52 13.32
C GLN A 154 5.56 5.75 13.16
N LEU A 155 4.28 5.60 13.46
CA LEU A 155 3.32 6.69 13.51
C LEU A 155 2.44 6.64 14.76
N SER A 156 2.08 7.82 15.25
CA SER A 156 1.02 8.01 16.23
C SER A 156 -0.27 8.41 15.49
N VAL A 157 -1.32 7.61 15.64
CA VAL A 157 -2.61 7.79 14.98
C VAL A 157 -3.61 8.36 15.98
N GLY A 158 -4.28 9.45 15.61
CA GLY A 158 -5.36 10.07 16.38
C GLY A 158 -6.74 9.69 15.87
N ALA A 159 -7.76 9.92 16.71
CA ALA A 159 -9.19 9.61 16.45
C ALA A 159 -9.49 8.18 15.94
N ALA A 160 -8.67 7.19 16.33
CA ALA A 160 -8.80 5.82 15.85
C ALA A 160 -9.58 4.89 16.81
N GLY A 161 -9.90 5.38 18.00
CA GLY A 161 -10.40 4.56 19.11
C GLY A 161 -9.25 3.93 19.91
N THR A 162 -9.52 3.60 21.16
CA THR A 162 -8.50 3.23 22.16
C THR A 162 -8.62 1.79 22.65
N THR A 163 -9.37 0.97 21.91
CA THR A 163 -9.58 -0.45 22.23
C THR A 163 -9.52 -1.32 20.99
N ASN A 164 -9.18 -2.58 21.17
CA ASN A 164 -9.18 -3.64 20.16
C ASN A 164 -10.49 -3.69 19.35
N LYS A 165 -11.63 -3.47 20.01
CA LYS A 165 -12.95 -3.48 19.37
C LYS A 165 -13.22 -2.26 18.50
N THR A 166 -12.65 -1.11 18.85
CA THR A 166 -12.97 0.18 18.20
C THR A 166 -12.01 0.55 17.08
N VAL A 167 -10.76 0.08 17.17
CA VAL A 167 -9.74 0.33 16.16
C VAL A 167 -10.13 -0.31 14.83
N GLN A 168 -9.99 0.43 13.74
CA GLN A 168 -10.25 -0.08 12.40
C GLN A 168 -8.96 -0.13 11.59
N MET A 169 -8.82 -1.20 10.82
CA MET A 169 -7.65 -1.38 9.97
C MET A 169 -7.75 -0.41 8.79
N PRO A 170 -6.65 0.25 8.40
CA PRO A 170 -6.63 1.02 7.16
C PRO A 170 -6.99 0.15 5.96
N LYS A 171 -7.45 0.78 4.90
CA LYS A 171 -7.94 0.12 3.68
C LYS A 171 -7.19 0.67 2.47
N HIS A 172 -7.32 -0.02 1.34
CA HIS A 172 -6.82 0.44 0.04
C HIS A 172 -5.33 0.84 0.11
N PHE A 173 -4.50 -0.08 0.58
CA PHE A 173 -3.05 0.14 0.54
C PHE A 173 -2.59 0.24 -0.92
N THR A 174 -1.70 1.18 -1.18
CA THR A 174 -1.02 1.33 -2.46
C THR A 174 0.48 1.33 -2.21
N LEU A 175 1.21 0.56 -3.00
CA LEU A 175 2.66 0.51 -2.94
C LEU A 175 3.21 0.82 -4.33
N ASN A 176 3.89 1.95 -4.45
CA ASN A 176 4.56 2.32 -5.68
C ASN A 176 6.07 2.20 -5.49
N ALA A 177 6.74 1.72 -6.53
CA ALA A 177 8.18 1.73 -6.61
C ALA A 177 8.62 2.20 -8.00
N PRO A 178 9.86 2.68 -8.16
CA PRO A 178 10.34 3.13 -9.45
C PRO A 178 10.33 1.98 -10.46
N GLY A 179 9.65 2.20 -11.58
CA GLY A 179 9.56 1.24 -12.68
C GLY A 179 8.64 0.04 -12.44
N ASN A 180 7.96 -0.08 -11.30
CA ASN A 180 7.03 -1.19 -11.02
C ASN A 180 5.80 -0.72 -10.25
N ALA A 181 4.62 -1.17 -10.68
CA ALA A 181 3.38 -1.00 -9.92
C ALA A 181 3.05 -2.29 -9.15
N TYR A 182 2.93 -2.20 -7.83
CA TYR A 182 2.48 -3.32 -7.00
C TYR A 182 0.98 -3.24 -6.78
N THR A 183 0.31 -4.39 -6.78
CA THR A 183 -1.09 -4.51 -6.37
C THR A 183 -1.17 -5.07 -4.96
N CYS A 184 -1.77 -4.31 -4.03
CA CYS A 184 -1.95 -4.77 -2.66
C CYS A 184 -3.25 -5.58 -2.51
N GLY A 185 -3.16 -6.71 -1.83
CA GLY A 185 -4.33 -7.48 -1.38
C GLY A 185 -5.07 -6.81 -0.23
N PRO A 186 -6.28 -7.29 0.11
CA PRO A 186 -7.01 -6.80 1.27
C PRO A 186 -6.23 -7.09 2.56
N PRO A 187 -6.17 -6.14 3.51
CA PRO A 187 -5.43 -6.34 4.75
C PRO A 187 -6.13 -7.37 5.65
N GLN A 188 -5.35 -8.14 6.40
CA GLN A 188 -5.84 -9.24 7.24
C GLN A 188 -5.33 -9.11 8.67
N ILE A 189 -6.17 -9.52 9.63
CA ILE A 189 -5.76 -9.61 11.04
C ILE A 189 -5.00 -10.93 11.21
N VAL A 190 -3.77 -10.83 11.69
CA VAL A 190 -2.87 -11.96 11.90
C VAL A 190 -2.46 -12.05 13.37
N GLN A 191 -1.73 -13.10 13.72
CA GLN A 191 -1.19 -13.24 15.07
C GLN A 191 -0.28 -12.06 15.42
N PRO A 192 -0.38 -11.50 16.65
CA PRO A 192 0.46 -10.38 17.05
C PRO A 192 1.95 -10.70 17.00
N THR A 193 2.72 -9.79 16.44
CA THR A 193 4.18 -9.90 16.33
C THR A 193 4.83 -9.97 17.70
N LYS A 194 5.80 -10.87 17.86
CA LYS A 194 6.70 -10.90 19.02
C LYS A 194 7.99 -10.17 18.67
N PHE A 195 8.35 -9.17 19.44
CA PHE A 195 9.60 -8.45 19.32
C PHE A 195 10.55 -8.93 20.40
N ILE A 196 11.70 -9.44 19.99
CA ILE A 196 12.75 -9.91 20.91
C ILE A 196 13.85 -8.85 20.88
N THR A 197 14.26 -8.37 22.05
CA THR A 197 15.38 -7.43 22.14
C THR A 197 16.67 -8.08 21.66
N GLN A 198 17.64 -7.28 21.20
CA GLN A 198 18.91 -7.80 20.68
C GLN A 198 19.67 -8.64 21.71
N ASP A 199 19.58 -8.28 22.99
CA ASP A 199 20.16 -9.03 24.10
C ASP A 199 19.38 -10.31 24.47
N LYS A 200 18.25 -10.57 23.79
CA LYS A 200 17.30 -11.69 23.99
C LYS A 200 16.67 -11.75 25.39
N LYS A 201 16.82 -10.71 26.22
CA LYS A 201 16.33 -10.71 27.59
C LYS A 201 14.85 -10.34 27.72
N ARG A 202 14.32 -9.60 26.74
CA ARG A 202 12.95 -9.10 26.78
C ARG A 202 12.21 -9.48 25.50
N VAL A 203 10.99 -9.96 25.68
CA VAL A 203 10.04 -10.18 24.59
C VAL A 203 8.85 -9.25 24.82
N THR A 204 8.59 -8.36 23.88
CA THR A 204 7.35 -7.58 23.82
C THR A 204 6.47 -8.09 22.68
N ARG A 205 5.20 -7.71 22.67
CA ARG A 205 4.27 -8.11 21.61
C ARG A 205 3.45 -6.92 21.15
N ALA A 206 3.08 -6.92 19.87
CA ALA A 206 2.03 -6.05 19.38
C ALA A 206 0.71 -6.37 20.09
N LEU A 207 -0.18 -5.39 20.15
CA LEU A 207 -1.53 -5.52 20.68
C LEU A 207 -2.41 -6.28 19.66
N SER A 208 -3.25 -7.18 20.15
CA SER A 208 -4.19 -7.96 19.33
C SER A 208 -5.48 -7.18 19.12
N LYS A 209 -5.89 -6.91 17.88
CA LYS A 209 -7.23 -6.41 17.58
C LYS A 209 -8.30 -7.49 17.85
#